data_AF-A0A7W8U8Z4-F1
#
_entry.id   AF-A0A7W8U8Z4-F1
#
_cell.length_a   1.000
_cell.length_b   1.000
_cell.length_c   1.000
_cell.angle_alpha   90.00
_cell.angle_beta   90.00
_cell.angle_gamma   90.00
#
_symmetry.space_group_name_H-M   'P 1'
#
loop_
_entity.id
_entity.type
_entity.pdbx_description
1 polymer ?
#
loop_
_entity_poly.entity_id
_entity_poly.type
_entity_poly.pdbx_seq_one_letter_code
_entity_poly.pdbx_strand_id
1 'polypeptide(L)'
;MGAKLTDDEKIGLFDSMLAYCGTYKVEDGRVIHQVDASWNPLWGLAEQIRPFSISGDMLVISNAPAIDPVTAEEVIYRLEFQKV
;
A
#
# COMPACT_ATOMS: atom_id res chain seq x y z
N MET A 1 -8.33 -27.09 2.12
CA MET A 1 -8.44 -26.03 3.15
C MET A 1 -7.03 -25.65 3.55
N GLY A 2 -6.71 -24.35 3.59
CA GLY A 2 -5.38 -23.87 3.99
C GLY A 2 -5.10 -24.15 5.46
N ALA A 3 -3.82 -24.34 5.81
CA ALA A 3 -3.39 -24.52 7.19
C ALA A 3 -3.74 -23.28 8.04
N LYS A 4 -4.14 -23.50 9.30
CA LYS A 4 -4.38 -22.42 10.25
C LYS A 4 -3.03 -21.88 10.72
N LEU A 5 -2.80 -20.59 10.54
CA LEU A 5 -1.61 -19.90 11.04
C LEU A 5 -1.57 -19.92 12.57
N THR A 6 -0.37 -20.13 13.11
CA THR A 6 -0.02 -19.89 14.53
C THR A 6 -0.18 -18.41 14.88
N ASP A 7 -0.18 -18.09 16.16
CA ASP A 7 -0.29 -16.68 16.58
C ASP A 7 0.98 -15.88 16.24
N ASP A 8 2.16 -16.49 16.36
CA ASP A 8 3.43 -15.88 15.95
C ASP A 8 3.46 -15.55 14.46
N GLU A 9 2.96 -16.45 13.61
CA GLU A 9 2.86 -16.20 12.16
C GLU A 9 1.88 -15.05 11.85
N LYS A 10 0.76 -14.93 12.56
CA LYS A 10 -0.19 -13.82 12.37
C LYS A 10 0.42 -12.49 12.79
N ILE A 11 1.14 -12.47 13.91
CA ILE A 11 1.82 -11.27 14.41
C ILE A 11 2.86 -10.82 13.39
N GLY A 12 3.71 -11.73 12.89
CA GLY A 12 4.71 -11.39 11.88
C GLY A 12 4.10 -10.88 10.56
N LEU A 13 2.96 -11.46 10.14
CA LEU A 13 2.25 -10.97 8.95
C LEU A 13 1.71 -9.55 9.13
N PHE A 14 1.29 -9.17 10.34
CA PHE A 14 0.76 -7.83 10.62
C PHE A 14 1.78 -6.74 10.24
N ASP A 15 3.05 -6.92 10.58
CA ASP A 15 4.11 -5.95 10.28
C ASP A 15 4.44 -5.86 8.77
N SER A 16 4.16 -6.92 8.02
CA SER A 16 4.40 -6.98 6.57
C SER A 16 3.20 -6.56 5.71
N MET A 17 2.02 -6.40 6.33
CA MET A 17 0.77 -6.21 5.63
C MET A 17 0.58 -4.75 5.23
N LEU A 18 0.01 -4.54 4.05
CA LEU A 18 -0.43 -3.24 3.57
C LEU A 18 -1.90 -3.32 3.15
N ALA A 19 -2.81 -2.82 3.99
CA ALA A 19 -4.24 -2.86 3.70
C ALA A 19 -5.00 -1.61 4.16
N TYR A 20 -5.73 -0.98 3.25
CA TYR A 20 -6.63 0.13 3.56
C TYR A 20 -7.83 0.09 2.61
N CYS A 21 -8.90 0.79 2.98
CA CYS A 21 -10.07 0.96 2.13
C CYS A 21 -10.53 2.42 2.10
N GLY A 22 -11.29 2.75 1.07
CA GLY A 22 -11.89 4.05 0.90
C GLY A 22 -12.17 4.33 -0.57
N THR A 23 -12.26 5.61 -0.93
CA THR A 23 -12.48 6.05 -2.31
C THR A 23 -11.18 6.47 -2.98
N TYR A 24 -11.20 6.59 -4.31
CA TYR A 24 -10.06 7.11 -5.04
C TYR A 24 -10.49 8.03 -6.17
N LYS A 25 -9.58 8.93 -6.56
CA LYS A 25 -9.67 9.74 -7.77
C LYS A 25 -8.40 9.56 -8.59
N VAL A 26 -8.50 9.72 -9.91
CA VAL A 26 -7.37 9.65 -10.82
C VAL A 26 -7.24 10.99 -11.54
N GLU A 27 -6.11 11.65 -11.38
CA GLU A 27 -5.81 12.93 -12.01
C GLU A 27 -4.30 13.10 -12.20
N ASP A 28 -3.89 13.75 -13.29
CA ASP A 28 -2.49 14.12 -13.56
C ASP A 28 -1.45 13.00 -13.35
N GLY A 29 -1.76 11.78 -13.78
CA GLY A 29 -0.86 10.61 -13.64
C GLY A 29 -0.72 10.10 -12.21
N ARG A 30 -1.67 10.44 -11.33
CA ARG A 30 -1.71 10.03 -9.94
C ARG A 30 -3.05 9.40 -9.60
N VAL A 31 -3.04 8.43 -8.70
CA VAL A 31 -4.21 7.98 -7.97
C VAL A 31 -4.15 8.57 -6.57
N ILE A 32 -5.22 9.25 -6.17
CA ILE A 32 -5.38 9.88 -4.86
C ILE A 32 -6.39 9.05 -4.09
N HIS A 33 -5.93 8.33 -3.07
CA HIS A 33 -6.82 7.55 -2.21
C HIS A 33 -7.26 8.38 -1.01
N GLN A 34 -8.57 8.51 -0.83
CA GLN A 34 -9.19 8.99 0.39
C GLN A 34 -9.40 7.77 1.30
N VAL A 35 -8.58 7.66 2.34
CA VAL A 35 -8.60 6.50 3.25
C VAL A 35 -9.70 6.66 4.29
N ASP A 36 -10.61 5.69 4.35
CA ASP A 36 -11.69 5.60 5.35
C ASP A 36 -11.31 4.64 6.49
N ALA A 37 -10.52 3.59 6.19
CA ALA A 37 -9.95 2.70 7.19
C ALA A 37 -8.59 2.15 6.74
N SER A 38 -7.72 1.89 7.73
CA SER A 38 -6.37 1.36 7.53
C SER A 38 -6.09 0.26 8.55
N TRP A 39 -5.31 -0.76 8.15
CA TRP A 39 -4.78 -1.79 9.04
C TRP A 39 -3.95 -1.21 10.19
N ASN A 40 -3.30 -0.07 9.94
CA ASN A 40 -2.56 0.70 10.92
C ASN A 40 -3.36 1.97 11.26
N PRO A 41 -3.95 2.09 12.47
CA PRO A 41 -4.70 3.27 12.89
C PRO A 41 -3.87 4.56 12.96
N LEU A 42 -2.54 4.44 13.00
CA LEU A 42 -1.61 5.59 12.99
C LEU A 42 -1.37 6.12 11.59
N TRP A 43 -1.63 5.33 10.54
CA TRP A 43 -1.79 5.87 9.20
C TRP A 43 -3.09 6.67 9.18
N GLY A 44 -2.96 7.97 9.49
CA GLY A 44 -4.11 8.87 9.53
C GLY A 44 -4.94 8.80 8.26
N LEU A 45 -6.17 9.31 8.32
CA LEU A 45 -7.13 9.38 7.21
C LEU A 45 -6.74 10.42 6.13
N ALA A 46 -5.44 10.65 5.97
CA ALA A 46 -4.89 11.60 5.03
C ALA A 46 -4.90 11.00 3.62
N GLU A 47 -5.04 11.88 2.62
CA GLU A 47 -4.97 11.51 1.22
C GLU A 47 -3.62 10.85 0.90
N GLN A 48 -3.68 9.68 0.26
CA GLN A 48 -2.51 8.99 -0.23
C GLN A 48 -2.35 9.30 -1.71
N ILE A 49 -1.44 10.21 -2.04
CA ILE A 49 -1.14 10.60 -3.42
C ILE A 49 -0.10 9.64 -3.98
N ARG A 50 -0.47 8.85 -4.98
CA ARG A 50 0.37 7.80 -5.55
C ARG A 50 0.55 7.99 -7.05
N PRO A 51 1.77 8.32 -7.53
CA PRO A 51 2.07 8.27 -8.94
C PRO A 51 1.88 6.85 -9.47
N PHE A 52 1.39 6.71 -10.70
CA PHE A 52 1.28 5.42 -11.35
C PHE A 52 1.74 5.45 -12.80
N SER A 53 2.11 4.29 -13.31
CA SER A 53 2.36 4.06 -14.74
C SER A 53 1.65 2.78 -15.19
N ILE A 54 1.23 2.76 -16.45
CA ILE A 54 0.62 1.59 -17.09
C ILE A 54 1.44 1.24 -18.32
N SER A 55 1.80 -0.03 -18.46
CA SER A 55 2.49 -0.58 -19.63
C SER A 55 1.84 -1.90 -20.02
N GLY A 56 1.11 -1.90 -21.14
CA GLY A 56 0.30 -3.06 -21.54
C GLY A 56 -0.72 -3.42 -20.47
N ASP A 57 -0.58 -4.64 -19.93
CA ASP A 57 -1.45 -5.18 -18.88
C ASP A 57 -0.89 -5.01 -17.45
N MET A 58 0.22 -4.28 -17.30
CA MET A 58 0.87 -4.03 -16.02
C MET A 58 0.60 -2.59 -15.54
N LEU A 59 0.13 -2.47 -14.30
CA LEU A 59 0.00 -1.21 -13.56
C LEU A 59 1.03 -1.18 -12.43
N VAL A 60 1.81 -0.11 -12.35
CA VAL A 60 2.75 0.14 -11.25
C VAL A 60 2.31 1.38 -10.50
N ILE A 61 2.01 1.25 -9.21
CA ILE A 61 1.70 2.36 -8.31
C ILE A 61 2.88 2.57 -7.36
N SER A 62 3.35 3.81 -7.21
CA SER A 62 4.47 4.15 -6.33
C SER A 62 4.03 5.06 -5.18
N ASN A 63 4.74 4.98 -4.05
CA ASN A 63 4.64 5.97 -2.97
C ASN A 63 5.42 7.25 -3.30
N ALA A 64 5.12 8.35 -2.60
CA ALA A 64 6.11 9.38 -2.30
C ALA A 64 7.28 8.76 -1.50
N PRO A 65 8.49 9.35 -1.55
CA PRO A 65 9.58 8.93 -0.67
C PRO A 65 9.11 8.89 0.79
N ALA A 66 9.33 7.77 1.46
CA ALA A 66 9.05 7.59 2.89
C ALA A 66 10.34 7.19 3.61
N ILE A 67 10.41 7.47 4.92
CA ILE A 67 11.47 6.93 5.76
C ILE A 67 10.99 5.59 6.29
N ASP A 68 11.77 4.54 6.03
CA ASP A 68 11.52 3.22 6.59
C ASP A 68 11.69 3.29 8.12
N PRO A 69 10.67 2.93 8.92
CA PRO A 69 10.74 3.07 10.38
C PRO A 69 11.72 2.08 11.04
N VAL A 70 12.16 1.05 10.33
CA VAL A 70 13.10 0.03 10.82
C VAL A 70 14.54 0.39 10.47
N THR A 71 14.80 0.81 9.22
CA THR A 71 16.17 1.10 8.76
C THR A 71 16.55 2.57 8.77
N ALA A 72 15.56 3.48 8.91
CA ALA A 72 15.71 4.93 8.77
C ALA A 72 16.19 5.39 7.36
N GLU A 73 16.08 4.53 6.36
CA GLU A 73 16.45 4.85 4.97
C GLU A 73 15.26 5.45 4.19
N GLU A 74 15.57 6.25 3.17
CA GLU A 74 14.56 6.67 2.19
C GLU A 74 14.18 5.51 1.29
N VAL A 75 12.89 5.18 1.27
CA VAL A 75 12.33 4.09 0.49
C VAL A 75 11.18 4.57 -0.40
N ILE A 76 11.08 3.97 -1.58
CA ILE A 76 9.91 4.09 -2.46
C ILE A 76 9.29 2.71 -2.58
N TYR A 77 8.13 2.52 -1.95
CA TYR A 77 7.34 1.30 -2.12
C TYR A 77 6.67 1.31 -3.49
N ARG A 78 6.74 0.18 -4.20
CA ARG A 78 6.08 -0.06 -5.48
C ARG A 78 5.10 -1.22 -5.36
N LEU A 79 3.90 -1.01 -5.87
CA LEU A 79 2.86 -2.02 -6.00
C LEU A 79 2.67 -2.32 -7.48
N GLU A 80 2.84 -3.59 -7.85
CA GLU A 80 2.71 -4.06 -9.22
C GLU A 80 1.45 -4.92 -9.35
N PHE A 81 0.59 -4.55 -10.28
CA PHE A 81 -0.68 -5.21 -10.56
C PHE A 81 -0.70 -5.68 -12.01
N GLN A 82 -1.12 -6.94 -12.21
CA GLN A 82 -1.37 -7.52 -13.52
C GLN A 82 -2.88 -7.54 -13.77
N LYS A 83 -3.32 -7.03 -14.92
CA LYS A 83 -4.69 -7.16 -15.36
C LYS A 83 -5.04 -8.64 -15.59
N VAL A 84 -6.15 -9.08 -15.00
CA VAL A 84 -6.72 -10.44 -15.11
C VAL A 84 -7.91 -10.48 -16.06
#